data_AF-A0A2N2JQU2-F1
#
_entry.id   AF-A0A2N2JQU2-F1
#
_cell.length_a   1.000
_cell.length_b   1.000
_cell.length_c   1.000
_cell.angle_alpha   90.00
_cell.angle_beta   90.00
_cell.angle_gamma   90.00
#
_symmetry.space_group_name_H-M   'P 1'
#
loop_
_entity.id
_entity.type
_entity.pdbx_description
1 polymer ?
#
loop_
_entity_poly.entity_id
_entity_poly.type
_entity_poly.pdbx_seq_one_letter_code
_entity_poly.pdbx_strand_id
1 'polypeptide(L)'
;GGVADPSAILTDILSLYWEGLSTPLRFFPESSMAYAHKLGWDIDRARKKWETGFNDYPGEGDDAYFRLCFGEVDPFNDDFDRVARTLLLPLITNLGED
;
A
#
# COMPACT_ATOMS: atom_id res chain seq x y z
N GLY A 1 17.25 -14.50 8.61
CA GLY A 1 18.05 -14.84 7.41
C GLY A 1 18.44 -13.56 6.70
N GLY A 2 19.43 -13.58 5.82
CA GLY A 2 19.77 -12.40 5.00
C GLY A 2 18.70 -12.15 3.94
N VAL A 3 18.45 -10.88 3.61
CA VAL A 3 17.58 -10.48 2.51
C VAL A 3 18.28 -10.81 1.19
N ALA A 4 17.59 -11.49 0.26
CA ALA A 4 18.12 -11.76 -1.06
C ALA A 4 18.16 -10.47 -1.90
N ASP A 5 19.29 -10.22 -2.56
CA ASP A 5 19.54 -9.05 -3.43
C ASP A 5 19.05 -7.70 -2.88
N PRO A 6 19.63 -7.22 -1.75
CA PRO A 6 19.20 -5.97 -1.11
C PRO A 6 19.41 -4.73 -1.99
N SER A 7 20.36 -4.78 -2.94
CA SER A 7 20.61 -3.67 -3.88
C SER A 7 19.49 -3.53 -4.91
N ALA A 8 18.97 -4.64 -5.45
CA ALA A 8 17.82 -4.60 -6.33
C ALA A 8 16.58 -4.07 -5.59
N ILE A 9 16.29 -4.59 -4.39
CA ILE A 9 15.15 -4.14 -3.58
C ILE A 9 15.22 -2.62 -3.30
N LEU A 10 16.40 -2.14 -2.88
CA LEU A 10 16.56 -0.70 -2.62
C LEU A 10 16.39 0.14 -3.89
N THR A 11 16.84 -0.36 -5.04
CA THR A 11 16.68 0.31 -6.33
C THR A 11 15.20 0.46 -6.70
N ASP A 12 14.40 -0.59 -6.49
CA ASP A 12 12.96 -0.55 -6.77
C ASP A 12 12.22 0.44 -5.84
N ILE A 13 12.55 0.44 -4.55
CA ILE A 13 11.98 1.37 -3.57
C ILE A 13 12.37 2.83 -3.91
N LEU A 14 13.63 3.07 -4.27
CA LEU A 14 14.08 4.41 -4.69
C LEU A 14 13.37 4.86 -5.97
N SER A 15 13.11 3.95 -6.90
CA SER A 15 12.37 4.26 -8.12
C SER A 15 10.95 4.76 -7.80
N LEU A 16 10.26 4.10 -6.87
CA LEU A 16 8.96 4.59 -6.36
C LEU A 16 9.08 5.94 -5.65
N TYR A 17 10.13 6.16 -4.86
CA TYR A 17 10.35 7.47 -4.23
C TYR A 17 10.43 8.60 -5.27
N TRP A 18 11.22 8.41 -6.33
CA TRP A 18 11.34 9.39 -7.41
C TRP A 18 10.03 9.59 -8.20
N GLU A 19 9.29 8.51 -8.46
CA GLU A 19 7.96 8.57 -9.07
C GLU A 19 6.99 9.39 -8.19
N GLY A 20 6.99 9.13 -6.88
CA GLY A 20 6.15 9.82 -5.88
C GLY A 20 6.43 11.30 -5.72
N LEU A 21 7.64 11.75 -6.04
CA LEU A 21 7.96 13.19 -6.09
C LEU A 21 7.36 13.89 -7.31
N SER A 22 6.94 13.15 -8.33
CA SER A 22 6.40 13.68 -9.59
C SER A 22 4.89 13.50 -9.71
N THR A 23 4.35 12.40 -9.16
CA THR A 23 2.92 12.08 -9.17
C THR A 23 2.52 11.39 -7.86
N PRO A 24 1.31 11.64 -7.32
CA PRO A 24 0.82 10.88 -6.17
C PRO A 24 0.77 9.37 -6.48
N LEU A 25 1.48 8.58 -5.67
CA LEU A 25 1.41 7.13 -5.75
C LEU A 25 0.20 6.59 -4.99
N ARG A 26 -0.39 5.51 -5.50
CA ARG A 26 -1.47 4.77 -4.83
C ARG A 26 -0.87 3.84 -3.77
N PHE A 27 -0.35 4.44 -2.70
CA PHE A 27 0.05 3.72 -1.50
C PHE A 27 -0.65 4.31 -0.29
N PHE A 28 -1.53 3.52 0.32
CA PHE A 28 -2.34 3.90 1.47
C PHE A 28 -1.95 2.98 2.62
N PRO A 29 -1.15 3.43 3.61
CA PRO A 29 -0.49 2.55 4.57
C PRO A 29 -1.40 1.50 5.23
N GLU A 30 -2.59 1.87 5.70
CA GLU A 30 -3.50 0.93 6.37
C GLU A 30 -4.12 -0.07 5.39
N SER A 31 -4.60 0.42 4.24
CA SER A 31 -5.22 -0.41 3.21
C SER A 31 -4.20 -1.33 2.55
N SER A 32 -3.00 -0.85 2.25
CA SER A 32 -1.88 -1.64 1.71
C SER A 32 -1.43 -2.72 2.68
N MET A 33 -1.36 -2.43 3.99
CA MET A 33 -1.00 -3.44 4.99
C MET A 33 -2.10 -4.50 5.15
N ALA A 34 -3.38 -4.09 5.14
CA ALA A 34 -4.51 -5.02 5.17
C ALA A 34 -4.58 -5.87 3.89
N TYR A 35 -4.30 -5.28 2.73
CA TYR A 35 -4.14 -5.95 1.44
C TYR A 35 -3.09 -7.05 1.53
N ALA A 36 -1.89 -6.72 2.01
CA ALA A 36 -0.75 -7.62 2.07
C ALA A 36 -0.77 -8.61 3.25
N HIS A 37 -1.78 -8.53 4.14
CA HIS A 37 -1.84 -9.30 5.38
C HIS A 37 -1.66 -10.82 5.13
N LYS A 38 -0.62 -11.39 5.75
CA LYS A 38 -0.19 -12.79 5.61
C LYS A 38 0.03 -13.22 4.15
N LEU A 39 0.57 -12.32 3.32
CA LEU A 39 0.80 -12.55 1.89
C LEU A 39 -0.47 -12.94 1.12
N GLY A 40 -1.65 -12.57 1.64
CA GLY A 40 -2.94 -12.91 1.03
C GLY A 40 -3.31 -12.03 -0.17
N TRP A 41 -2.80 -10.80 -0.24
CA TRP A 41 -3.05 -9.84 -1.31
C TRP A 41 -4.54 -9.73 -1.67
N ASP A 42 -5.33 -9.31 -0.67
CA ASP A 42 -6.79 -9.33 -0.68
C ASP A 42 -7.38 -7.91 -0.74
N ILE A 43 -7.88 -7.50 -1.91
CA ILE A 43 -8.42 -6.15 -2.14
C ILE A 43 -9.61 -5.85 -1.23
N ASP A 44 -10.40 -6.84 -0.83
CA ASP A 44 -11.54 -6.60 0.06
C ASP A 44 -11.08 -6.16 1.46
N ARG A 45 -9.90 -6.62 1.90
CA ARG A 45 -9.29 -6.12 3.16
C ARG A 45 -8.79 -4.70 3.02
N ALA A 46 -8.26 -4.34 1.86
CA ALA A 46 -7.87 -2.96 1.55
C ALA A 46 -9.10 -2.04 1.56
N ARG A 47 -10.17 -2.42 0.87
CA ARG A 47 -11.43 -1.65 0.81
C ARG A 47 -12.04 -1.42 2.18
N LYS A 48 -12.05 -2.44 3.04
CA LYS A 48 -12.51 -2.31 4.44
C LYS A 48 -11.72 -1.30 5.27
N LYS A 49 -10.46 -1.03 4.93
CA LYS A 49 -9.65 0.00 5.57
C LYS A 49 -9.85 1.38 4.96
N TRP A 50 -10.15 1.43 3.67
CA TRP A 50 -10.38 2.66 2.93
C TRP A 50 -11.72 3.32 3.20
N GLU A 51 -12.79 2.52 3.23
CA GLU A 51 -14.16 3.02 3.34
C GLU A 51 -14.51 3.39 4.78
N THR A 52 -15.39 4.40 4.95
CA THR A 52 -15.99 4.73 6.25
C THR A 52 -16.68 3.49 6.83
N GLY A 53 -16.30 3.13 8.05
CA GLY A 53 -16.77 1.94 8.72
C GLY A 53 -18.09 2.13 9.48
N PHE A 54 -18.40 1.15 10.33
CA PHE A 54 -19.55 1.24 11.24
C PHE A 54 -19.45 2.44 12.18
N ASN A 55 -20.60 3.01 12.56
CA ASN A 55 -20.73 4.19 13.42
C ASN A 55 -20.02 5.44 12.86
N ASP A 56 -19.98 5.59 11.54
CA ASP A 56 -19.35 6.73 10.84
C ASP A 56 -17.86 6.92 11.22
N TYR A 57 -17.18 5.83 11.59
CA TYR A 57 -15.75 5.89 11.84
C TYR A 57 -15.02 6.09 10.50
N PRO A 58 -14.21 7.16 10.36
CA PRO A 58 -13.58 7.48 9.08
C PRO A 58 -12.65 6.35 8.64
N GLY A 59 -12.75 6.01 7.37
CA GLY A 59 -11.80 5.11 6.72
C GLY A 59 -10.54 5.87 6.30
N GLU A 60 -9.52 5.16 5.84
CA GLU A 60 -8.30 5.78 5.33
C GLU A 60 -8.59 6.70 4.13
N GLY A 61 -9.58 6.38 3.29
CA GLY A 61 -10.03 7.21 2.18
C GLY A 61 -10.66 8.54 2.60
N ASP A 62 -11.00 8.70 3.88
CA ASP A 62 -11.51 9.96 4.43
C ASP A 62 -10.41 10.97 4.79
N ASP A 63 -9.14 10.55 4.78
CA ASP A 63 -8.01 11.45 4.94
C ASP A 63 -8.00 12.54 3.84
N ALA A 64 -7.74 13.78 4.24
CA ALA A 64 -7.84 14.93 3.34
C ALA A 64 -6.88 14.84 2.14
N TYR A 65 -5.68 14.27 2.32
CA TYR A 65 -4.69 14.14 1.26
C TYR A 65 -5.06 13.01 0.29
N PHE A 66 -5.54 11.88 0.80
CA PHE A 66 -5.98 10.77 -0.05
C PHE A 66 -7.25 11.13 -0.82
N ARG A 67 -8.21 11.80 -0.17
CA ARG A 67 -9.42 12.28 -0.84
C ARG A 67 -9.11 13.30 -1.94
N LEU A 68 -8.16 14.23 -1.70
CA LEU A 68 -7.76 15.23 -2.69
C LEU A 68 -7.20 14.60 -3.97
N CYS A 69 -6.40 13.53 -3.84
CA CYS A 69 -5.71 12.91 -4.97
C CYS A 69 -6.53 11.78 -5.64
N PHE A 70 -7.34 11.06 -4.85
CA PHE A 70 -7.92 9.77 -5.26
C PHE A 70 -9.40 9.60 -4.90
N GLY A 71 -10.05 10.59 -4.28
CA GLY A 71 -11.42 10.46 -3.77
C GLY A 71 -12.52 10.26 -4.83
N GLU A 72 -12.23 10.58 -6.10
CA GLU A 72 -13.18 10.47 -7.22
C GLU A 72 -12.91 9.28 -8.16
N VAL A 73 -11.92 8.44 -7.84
CA VAL A 73 -11.53 7.28 -8.65
C VAL A 73 -11.46 6.03 -7.80
N ASP A 74 -11.44 4.85 -8.42
CA ASP A 74 -11.13 3.62 -7.67
C ASP A 74 -9.65 3.65 -7.24
N PRO A 75 -9.34 3.70 -5.93
CA PRO A 75 -7.97 3.74 -5.44
C PRO A 75 -7.22 2.40 -5.65
N PHE A 76 -7.95 1.30 -5.89
CA PHE A 76 -7.40 -0.06 -5.92
C PHE A 76 -7.35 -0.64 -7.33
N ASN A 77 -6.37 -0.19 -8.11
CA ASN A 77 -6.09 -0.67 -9.47
C ASN A 77 -4.69 -1.31 -9.59
N ASP A 78 -4.23 -1.58 -10.81
CA ASP A 78 -2.91 -2.18 -11.07
C ASP A 78 -1.74 -1.33 -10.54
N ASP A 79 -1.86 0.00 -10.51
CA ASP A 79 -0.83 0.87 -9.91
C ASP A 79 -0.76 0.68 -8.40
N PHE A 80 -1.91 0.57 -7.72
CA PHE A 80 -1.94 0.25 -6.30
C PHE A 80 -1.26 -1.10 -6.03
N ASP A 81 -1.60 -2.13 -6.81
CA ASP A 81 -1.01 -3.46 -6.66
C ASP A 81 0.52 -3.42 -6.80
N ARG A 82 1.00 -2.79 -7.88
CA ARG A 82 2.43 -2.61 -8.16
C ARG A 82 3.13 -1.93 -6.99
N VAL A 83 2.65 -0.75 -6.59
CA VAL A 83 3.31 0.06 -5.55
C VAL A 83 3.29 -0.67 -4.21
N ALA A 84 2.14 -1.23 -3.82
CA ALA A 84 2.00 -1.95 -2.54
C ALA A 84 2.90 -3.19 -2.49
N ARG A 85 2.95 -4.00 -3.56
CA ARG A 85 3.81 -5.20 -3.61
C ARG A 85 5.29 -4.86 -3.59
N THR A 86 5.73 -3.88 -4.39
CA THR A 86 7.13 -3.46 -4.42
C THR A 86 7.62 -3.01 -3.05
N LEU A 87 6.78 -2.29 -2.28
CA LEU A 87 7.15 -1.85 -0.93
C LEU A 87 7.02 -2.97 0.12
N LEU A 88 5.91 -3.70 0.13
CA LEU A 88 5.53 -4.56 1.26
C LEU A 88 5.99 -6.01 1.15
N LEU A 89 6.14 -6.56 -0.06
CA LEU A 89 6.60 -7.94 -0.22
C LEU A 89 7.96 -8.18 0.47
N PRO A 90 9.02 -7.39 0.21
CA PRO A 90 10.30 -7.62 0.87
C PRO A 90 10.24 -7.43 2.40
N LEU A 91 9.35 -6.57 2.90
CA LEU A 91 9.15 -6.37 4.34
C LEU A 91 8.47 -7.59 4.97
N ILE A 92 7.29 -7.98 4.46
CA ILE A 92 6.44 -9.02 5.06
C ILE A 92 7.07 -10.41 4.96
N THR A 93 7.77 -10.71 3.86
CA THR A 93 8.49 -12.00 3.73
C THR A 93 9.65 -12.13 4.72
N ASN A 94 10.13 -11.02 5.30
CA ASN A 94 11.24 -11.01 6.26
C ASN A 94 10.81 -10.59 7.68
N LEU A 95 9.53 -10.32 7.91
CA LEU A 95 8.99 -10.25 9.27
C LEU A 95 9.08 -11.67 9.86
N GLY A 96 9.88 -11.83 10.92
CA GLY A 96 9.94 -13.08 11.66
C GLY A 96 8.55 -13.48 12.13
N GLU A 97 8.28 -14.79 12.18
CA GLU A 97 7.11 -15.27 12.91
C GLU A 97 7.30 -14.92 14.39
N ASP A 98 6.41 -14.08 14.93
CA ASP A 98 6.26 -13.90 16.38
C ASP A 98 5.71 -15.20 17.01
#